data_AF-A0A0C3D7D7-F1
#
_entry.id   AF-A0A0C3D7D7-F1
#
_cell.length_a   1.000
_cell.length_b   1.000
_cell.length_c   1.000
_cell.angle_alpha   90.00
_cell.angle_beta   90.00
_cell.angle_gamma   90.00
#
_symmetry.space_group_name_H-M   'P 1'
#
loop_
_entity.id
_entity.type
_entity.pdbx_description
1 polymer ?
#
loop_
_entity_poly.entity_id
_entity_poly.type
_entity_poly.pdbx_seq_one_letter_code
_entity_poly.pdbx_strand_id
1 'polypeptide(L)'
;MLWSDATHLTTFSTVKLWPLYVYMCNKLKYMCCKPSSNLCSHAAYFHTLLDAFKDFVAENTGENTPGNSLFMHCHRELFHAHWGILLNAEFFQAYHHGVVCHSDRDNRVLIATIQNMGACPCPHCLTPKSGFHQIAAERDMLQWKLLQCCDNKDQHHDKVVATHRLIYEKHYAVYSSQVEELLKNKSLVPTLNAFVESLSPTAFDLFCMLVIDLLHEFELGVWKAIFTHLLRLPESLNPSMVHELDHR
;
A
#
# COMPACT_ATOMS: atom_id res chain seq x y z
N MET A 1 9.31 10.70 -7.42
CA MET A 1 9.06 9.30 -7.10
C MET A 1 9.58 9.06 -5.70
N LEU A 2 8.71 8.66 -4.78
CA LEU A 2 9.07 8.32 -3.40
C LEU A 2 9.25 6.80 -3.30
N TRP A 3 10.36 6.34 -2.75
CA TRP A 3 10.64 4.93 -2.54
C TRP A 3 11.02 4.68 -1.09
N SER A 4 10.61 3.57 -0.51
CA SER A 4 11.01 3.24 0.84
C SER A 4 10.97 1.74 1.07
N ASP A 5 12.07 1.19 1.57
CA ASP A 5 12.25 -0.21 1.89
C ASP A 5 13.00 -0.35 3.22
N ALA A 6 12.59 -1.31 4.04
CA ALA A 6 13.29 -1.62 5.28
C ALA A 6 14.51 -2.50 4.97
N THR A 7 15.70 -2.02 5.32
CA THR A 7 16.97 -2.68 5.04
C THR A 7 17.60 -3.20 6.33
N HIS A 8 18.15 -4.42 6.31
CA HIS A 8 18.98 -4.93 7.39
C HIS A 8 20.38 -4.33 7.27
N LEU A 9 20.88 -3.68 8.32
CA LEU A 9 22.19 -3.02 8.28
C LEU A 9 23.36 -3.98 8.43
N THR A 10 23.16 -5.10 9.12
CA THR A 10 24.22 -6.11 9.28
C THR A 10 23.63 -7.52 9.24
N THR A 11 24.45 -8.48 8.82
CA THR A 11 24.09 -9.91 8.73
C THR A 11 23.82 -10.54 10.10
N PHE A 12 24.44 -10.01 11.16
CA PHE A 12 24.42 -10.61 12.49
C PHE A 12 23.69 -9.78 13.56
N SER A 13 23.20 -8.59 13.21
CA SER A 13 22.41 -7.74 14.11
C SER A 13 20.96 -7.64 13.66
N THR A 14 20.07 -7.42 14.62
CA THR A 14 18.66 -7.10 14.38
C THR A 14 18.42 -5.65 13.96
N VAL A 15 19.47 -4.82 13.86
CA VAL A 15 19.36 -3.40 13.50
C VAL A 15 18.86 -3.26 12.05
N LYS A 16 17.73 -2.56 11.92
CA LYS A 16 17.11 -2.23 10.65
C LYS A 16 17.18 -0.72 10.42
N LEU A 17 17.36 -0.33 9.18
CA LEU A 17 17.22 1.05 8.73
C LEU A 17 16.06 1.11 7.75
N TRP A 18 15.22 2.13 7.87
CA TRP A 18 14.11 2.31 6.95
C TRP A 18 14.17 3.68 6.28
N PRO A 19 15.02 3.83 5.25
CA PRO A 19 15.13 5.08 4.51
C PRO A 19 13.89 5.38 3.66
N LEU A 20 13.63 6.67 3.47
CA LEU A 20 12.78 7.23 2.44
C LEU A 20 13.67 7.90 1.40
N TYR A 21 13.59 7.41 0.18
CA TYR A 21 14.30 7.91 -0.98
C TYR A 21 13.39 8.74 -1.87
N VAL A 22 13.97 9.75 -2.51
CA VAL A 22 13.30 10.65 -3.44
C VAL A 22 14.09 10.68 -4.74
N TYR A 23 13.40 10.36 -5.83
CA TYR A 23 13.88 10.55 -7.18
C TYR A 23 13.09 11.67 -7.86
N MET A 24 13.79 12.63 -8.43
CA MET A 24 13.17 13.70 -9.20
C MET A 24 12.71 13.15 -10.56
N CYS A 25 11.39 13.11 -10.79
CA CYS A 25 10.79 12.54 -12.00
C CYS A 25 10.98 13.40 -13.27
N ASN A 26 11.51 14.61 -13.14
CA ASN A 26 11.79 15.51 -14.27
C ASN A 26 13.13 15.23 -14.96
N LYS A 27 13.74 14.07 -14.70
CA LYS A 27 15.00 13.64 -15.32
C LYS A 27 14.74 12.57 -16.37
N LEU A 28 15.61 12.50 -17.36
CA LEU A 28 15.53 11.49 -18.42
C LEU A 28 15.62 10.07 -17.84
N LYS A 29 14.80 9.15 -18.35
CA LYS A 29 14.77 7.73 -17.94
C LYS A 29 16.17 7.10 -17.91
N TYR A 30 17.00 7.37 -18.93
CA TYR A 30 18.38 6.87 -19.00
C TYR A 30 19.25 7.31 -17.83
N MET A 31 19.04 8.53 -17.33
CA MET A 31 19.78 9.04 -16.17
C MET A 31 19.29 8.37 -14.88
N CYS A 32 17.99 8.09 -14.77
CA CYS A 32 17.44 7.33 -13.63
C CYS A 32 18.00 5.91 -13.56
N CYS A 33 18.29 5.29 -14.71
CA CYS A 33 18.90 3.95 -14.78
C CYS A 33 20.44 3.96 -14.61
N LYS A 34 21.06 5.12 -14.39
CA LYS A 34 22.52 5.23 -14.24
C LYS A 34 22.86 5.55 -12.78
N PRO A 35 23.37 4.58 -11.99
CA PRO A 35 23.70 4.82 -10.57
C PRO A 35 24.66 5.99 -10.36
N SER A 36 25.62 6.19 -11.27
CA SER A 36 26.60 7.29 -11.19
C SER A 36 26.00 8.68 -11.39
N SER A 37 24.73 8.78 -11.81
CA SER A 37 24.03 10.07 -11.94
C SER A 37 23.51 10.61 -10.61
N ASN A 38 23.60 9.83 -9.52
CA ASN A 38 23.26 10.24 -8.15
C ASN A 38 21.90 10.94 -8.04
N LEU A 39 20.91 10.46 -8.80
CA LEU A 39 19.57 11.06 -8.83
C LEU A 39 18.67 10.63 -7.66
N CYS A 40 19.14 9.68 -6.85
CA CYS A 40 18.48 9.24 -5.63
C CYS A 40 18.97 10.09 -4.46
N SER A 41 18.05 10.73 -3.75
CA SER A 41 18.35 11.46 -2.51
C SER A 41 17.59 10.85 -1.34
N HIS A 42 18.19 10.82 -0.17
CA HIS A 42 17.51 10.40 1.05
C HIS A 42 16.74 11.61 1.60
N ALA A 43 15.43 11.47 1.83
CA ALA A 43 14.62 12.51 2.45
C ALA A 43 14.44 12.29 3.95
N ALA A 44 14.28 11.04 4.39
CA ALA A 44 14.04 10.72 5.79
C ALA A 44 14.52 9.31 6.15
N TYR A 45 14.57 9.03 7.45
CA TYR A 45 14.73 7.68 7.99
C TYR A 45 13.58 7.44 8.96
N PHE A 46 12.77 6.43 8.68
CA PHE A 46 11.68 6.03 9.55
C PHE A 46 12.22 5.24 10.74
N HIS A 47 11.65 5.52 11.90
CA HIS A 47 11.92 4.74 13.09
C HIS A 47 11.11 3.45 13.05
N THR A 48 11.72 2.37 13.52
CA THR A 48 11.02 1.13 13.86
C THR A 48 10.59 1.18 15.32
N LEU A 49 9.58 0.39 15.69
CA LEU A 49 9.25 0.22 17.11
C LEU A 49 10.49 -0.27 17.88
N LEU A 50 10.87 0.49 18.90
CA LEU A 50 12.02 0.19 19.75
C LEU A 50 11.75 -1.04 20.61
N ASP A 51 12.78 -1.81 20.96
CA ASP A 51 12.61 -2.96 21.85
C ASP A 51 12.10 -2.54 23.24
N ALA A 52 12.49 -1.35 23.71
CA ALA A 52 11.94 -0.75 24.94
C ALA A 52 10.41 -0.58 24.92
N PHE A 53 9.80 -0.46 23.73
CA PHE A 53 8.33 -0.43 23.62
C PHE A 53 7.72 -1.82 23.90
N LYS A 54 8.40 -2.90 23.52
CA LYS A 54 7.94 -4.26 23.84
C LYS A 54 7.98 -4.51 25.35
N ASP A 55 9.04 -4.05 26.00
CA ASP A 55 9.19 -4.12 27.45
C ASP A 55 8.08 -3.32 28.14
N PHE A 56 7.84 -2.08 27.68
CA PHE A 56 6.72 -1.26 28.16
C PHE A 56 5.36 -1.97 28.00
N VAL A 57 5.09 -2.57 26.85
CA VAL A 57 3.83 -3.30 26.65
C VAL A 57 3.75 -4.47 27.62
N ALA A 58 4.81 -5.27 27.78
CA ALA A 58 4.84 -6.43 28.68
C ALA A 58 4.59 -6.02 30.15
N GLU A 59 5.20 -4.93 30.62
CA GLU A 59 4.98 -4.39 31.96
C GLU A 59 3.51 -3.96 32.20
N ASN A 60 2.81 -3.54 31.14
CA ASN A 60 1.45 -3.01 31.23
C ASN A 60 0.36 -4.00 30.82
N THR A 61 0.70 -5.18 30.28
CA THR A 61 -0.29 -6.21 29.85
C THR A 61 -0.50 -7.35 30.85
N GLY A 62 0.24 -7.36 31.97
CA GLY A 62 0.11 -8.38 33.01
C GLY A 62 0.57 -9.76 32.53
N GLU A 63 -0.14 -10.84 32.92
CA GLU A 63 0.20 -12.22 32.52
C GLU A 63 -0.14 -12.55 31.06
N ASN A 64 -0.87 -11.67 30.37
CA ASN A 64 -1.27 -11.91 28.99
C ASN A 64 -0.16 -11.45 28.04
N THR A 65 0.41 -12.39 27.28
CA THR A 65 1.39 -12.03 26.25
C THR A 65 0.72 -11.14 25.20
N PRO A 66 1.27 -9.94 24.92
CA PRO A 66 0.71 -9.05 23.91
C PRO A 66 0.74 -9.75 22.54
N GLY A 67 -0.43 -9.86 21.90
CA GLY A 67 -0.54 -10.53 20.61
C GLY A 67 0.19 -9.78 19.49
N ASN A 68 0.71 -10.52 18.51
CA ASN A 68 1.32 -9.97 17.28
C ASN A 68 0.44 -8.92 16.59
N SER A 69 -0.88 -9.04 16.75
CA SER A 69 -1.88 -8.15 16.20
C SER A 69 -1.78 -6.71 16.75
N LEU A 70 -1.48 -6.54 18.05
CA LEU A 70 -1.24 -5.24 18.67
C LEU A 70 -0.01 -4.57 18.03
N PHE A 71 1.11 -5.28 17.95
CA PHE A 71 2.34 -4.75 17.36
C PHE A 71 2.17 -4.41 15.88
N MET A 72 1.44 -5.22 15.12
CA MET A 72 1.09 -4.90 13.73
C MET A 72 0.31 -3.59 13.61
N HIS A 73 -0.61 -3.32 14.53
CA HIS A 73 -1.34 -2.06 14.59
C HIS A 73 -0.41 -0.90 14.93
N CYS A 74 0.40 -1.03 15.99
CA CYS A 74 1.37 -0.01 16.36
C CYS A 74 2.38 0.30 15.25
N HIS A 75 2.80 -0.70 14.46
CA HIS A 75 3.67 -0.47 13.30
C HIS A 75 2.98 0.34 12.20
N ARG A 76 1.68 0.11 11.96
CA ARG A 76 0.89 0.91 11.01
C ARG A 76 0.71 2.34 11.52
N GLU A 77 0.31 2.51 12.78
CA GLU A 77 0.20 3.83 13.42
C GLU A 77 1.51 4.60 13.32
N LEU A 78 2.64 3.96 13.65
CA LEU A 78 3.95 4.57 13.57
C LEU A 78 4.30 4.98 12.13
N PHE A 79 4.02 4.14 11.13
CA PHE A 79 4.23 4.47 9.73
C PHE A 79 3.43 5.72 9.33
N HIS A 80 2.13 5.77 9.66
CA HIS A 80 1.29 6.93 9.34
C HIS A 80 1.68 8.17 10.13
N ALA A 81 2.12 8.05 11.38
CA ALA A 81 2.62 9.18 12.16
C ALA A 81 3.87 9.82 11.52
N HIS A 82 4.82 9.01 11.04
CA HIS A 82 5.98 9.51 10.30
C HIS A 82 5.56 10.25 9.02
N TRP A 83 4.62 9.69 8.26
CA TRP A 83 4.08 10.35 7.07
C TRP A 83 3.31 11.62 7.39
N GLY A 84 2.57 11.68 8.50
CA GLY A 84 1.91 12.90 8.96
C GLY A 84 2.90 14.04 9.24
N ILE A 85 4.11 13.73 9.71
CA ILE A 85 5.18 14.72 9.90
C ILE A 85 5.76 15.18 8.55
N LEU A 86 5.94 14.26 7.60
CA LEU A 86 6.50 14.57 6.28
C LEU A 86 5.51 15.33 5.36
N LEU A 87 4.22 14.99 5.44
CA LEU A 87 3.13 15.63 4.70
C LEU A 87 2.66 16.89 5.43
N ASN A 88 3.59 17.80 5.67
CA ASN A 88 3.34 19.07 6.36
C ASN A 88 2.92 20.19 5.40
N ALA A 89 2.62 21.37 5.95
CA ALA A 89 2.20 22.52 5.15
C ALA A 89 3.24 22.98 4.11
N GLU A 90 4.53 22.86 4.41
CA GLU A 90 5.62 23.21 3.47
C GLU A 90 5.66 22.25 2.27
N PHE A 91 5.47 20.94 2.52
CA PHE A 91 5.32 19.96 1.45
C PHE A 91 4.14 20.30 0.53
N PHE A 92 2.99 20.67 1.09
CA PHE A 92 1.83 21.07 0.28
C PHE A 92 2.06 22.36 -0.49
N GLN A 93 2.76 23.33 0.10
CA GLN A 93 3.16 24.53 -0.62
C GLN A 93 4.04 24.14 -1.82
N ALA A 94 5.06 23.29 -1.64
CA ALA A 94 5.90 22.82 -2.75
C ALA A 94 5.10 22.02 -3.80
N TYR A 95 4.15 21.18 -3.36
CA TYR A 95 3.27 20.40 -4.22
C TYR A 95 2.41 21.32 -5.12
N HIS A 96 1.77 22.34 -4.55
CA HIS A 96 0.98 23.31 -5.32
C HIS A 96 1.81 24.11 -6.33
N HIS A 97 3.10 24.32 -6.07
CA HIS A 97 4.01 25.02 -6.98
C HIS A 97 4.71 24.10 -7.99
N GLY A 98 4.25 22.85 -8.15
CA GLY A 98 4.63 21.97 -9.27
C GLY A 98 5.50 20.77 -8.91
N VAL A 99 5.70 20.46 -7.64
CA VAL A 99 6.38 19.21 -7.23
C VAL A 99 5.38 18.06 -7.24
N VAL A 100 5.28 17.35 -8.36
CA VAL A 100 4.43 16.15 -8.46
C VAL A 100 5.15 14.94 -7.87
N CYS A 101 4.79 14.59 -6.64
CA CYS A 101 5.25 13.37 -5.98
C CYS A 101 4.35 12.19 -6.35
N HIS A 102 4.87 11.27 -7.17
CA HIS A 102 4.31 9.92 -7.28
C HIS A 102 5.00 9.02 -6.24
N SER A 103 4.26 8.24 -5.45
CA SER A 103 4.86 7.25 -4.52
C SER A 103 4.90 5.86 -5.16
N ASP A 104 5.99 5.12 -4.93
CA ASP A 104 6.17 3.78 -5.48
C ASP A 104 5.88 2.65 -4.46
N ARG A 105 6.11 1.41 -4.88
CA ARG A 105 5.13 0.29 -4.82
C ARG A 105 5.24 -0.60 -3.59
N ASP A 106 6.37 -0.54 -2.89
CA ASP A 106 6.70 -1.52 -1.85
C ASP A 106 5.86 -1.36 -0.57
N ASN A 107 5.30 -0.16 -0.34
CA ASN A 107 4.48 0.14 0.83
C ASN A 107 3.00 0.37 0.52
N ARG A 108 2.50 -0.04 -0.66
CA ARG A 108 1.10 0.22 -1.05
C ARG A 108 0.09 -0.30 -0.03
N VAL A 109 0.35 -1.44 0.60
CA VAL A 109 -0.53 -2.01 1.63
C VAL A 109 -0.64 -1.10 2.85
N LEU A 110 0.49 -0.52 3.27
CA LEU A 110 0.54 0.43 4.39
C LEU A 110 -0.09 1.75 3.99
N ILE A 111 0.31 2.31 2.85
CA ILE A 111 -0.21 3.59 2.34
C ILE A 111 -1.72 3.54 2.10
N ALA A 112 -2.24 2.45 1.50
CA ALA A 112 -3.66 2.26 1.24
C ALA A 112 -4.48 1.87 2.47
N THR A 113 -3.83 1.61 3.62
CA THR A 113 -4.48 1.11 4.84
C THR A 113 -5.37 -0.11 4.58
N ILE A 114 -4.87 -1.06 3.77
CA ILE A 114 -5.58 -2.32 3.49
C ILE A 114 -5.13 -3.42 4.45
N GLN A 115 -6.08 -4.26 4.84
CA GLN A 115 -5.87 -5.40 5.72
C GLN A 115 -5.20 -6.52 4.93
N ASN A 116 -4.07 -7.02 5.45
CA ASN A 116 -3.43 -8.18 4.85
C ASN A 116 -4.39 -9.37 4.92
N MET A 117 -4.51 -10.13 3.82
CA MET A 117 -5.44 -11.24 3.68
C MET A 117 -6.91 -10.90 3.93
N GLY A 118 -7.31 -9.62 3.87
CA GLY A 118 -8.70 -9.18 4.00
C GLY A 118 -9.65 -9.76 2.94
N ALA A 119 -10.94 -9.50 3.09
CA ALA A 119 -12.00 -10.00 2.20
C ALA A 119 -11.88 -9.45 0.77
N CYS A 120 -11.53 -8.18 0.64
CA CYS A 120 -11.26 -7.45 -0.60
C CYS A 120 -9.76 -7.17 -0.72
N PRO A 121 -9.03 -7.72 -1.71
CA PRO A 121 -7.57 -7.58 -1.79
C PRO A 121 -7.12 -6.36 -2.59
N CYS A 122 -8.01 -5.73 -3.34
CA CYS A 122 -7.70 -4.55 -4.13
C CYS A 122 -8.28 -3.30 -3.44
N PRO A 123 -7.46 -2.27 -3.17
CA PRO A 123 -7.94 -1.02 -2.60
C PRO A 123 -8.85 -0.22 -3.55
N HIS A 124 -8.76 -0.46 -4.88
CA HIS A 124 -9.56 0.25 -5.88
C HIS A 124 -10.92 -0.38 -6.16
N CYS A 125 -10.99 -1.71 -6.37
CA CYS A 125 -12.23 -2.34 -6.83
C CYS A 125 -13.12 -2.85 -5.69
N LEU A 126 -12.56 -3.05 -4.48
CA LEU A 126 -13.24 -3.63 -3.33
C LEU A 126 -13.99 -4.95 -3.63
N THR A 127 -13.64 -5.64 -4.71
CA THR A 127 -14.25 -6.93 -5.07
C THR A 127 -13.85 -7.98 -4.03
N PRO A 128 -14.83 -8.66 -3.41
CA PRO A 128 -14.51 -9.70 -2.43
C PRO A 128 -13.88 -10.92 -3.11
N LYS A 129 -12.99 -11.61 -2.40
CA LYS A 129 -12.34 -12.85 -2.86
C LYS A 129 -13.32 -13.92 -3.33
N SER A 130 -14.50 -13.99 -2.72
CA SER A 130 -15.56 -14.91 -3.15
C SER A 130 -16.04 -14.65 -4.58
N GLY A 131 -15.91 -13.42 -5.09
CA GLY A 131 -16.28 -13.01 -6.44
C GLY A 131 -15.20 -13.26 -7.50
N PHE A 132 -14.03 -13.79 -7.14
CA PHE A 132 -12.90 -13.93 -8.07
C PHE A 132 -13.16 -14.78 -9.30
N HIS A 133 -14.03 -15.77 -9.19
CA HIS A 133 -14.47 -16.59 -10.31
C HIS A 133 -15.24 -15.79 -11.39
N GLN A 134 -15.65 -14.55 -11.10
CA GLN A 134 -16.37 -13.67 -12.02
C GLN A 134 -15.48 -12.55 -12.59
N ILE A 135 -14.18 -12.53 -12.27
CA ILE A 135 -13.25 -11.53 -12.81
C ILE A 135 -13.32 -11.55 -14.34
N ALA A 136 -13.37 -10.35 -14.93
CA ALA A 136 -13.51 -10.13 -16.38
C ALA A 136 -14.85 -10.58 -17.00
N ALA A 137 -15.83 -11.01 -16.20
CA ALA A 137 -17.20 -11.13 -16.69
C ALA A 137 -17.82 -9.74 -16.94
N GLU A 138 -18.82 -9.64 -17.81
CA GLU A 138 -19.53 -8.38 -18.06
C GLU A 138 -20.05 -7.74 -16.76
N ARG A 139 -20.54 -8.56 -15.83
CA ARG A 139 -20.96 -8.12 -14.49
C ARG A 139 -19.82 -7.49 -13.70
N ASP A 140 -18.62 -8.10 -13.71
CA ASP A 140 -17.44 -7.54 -13.04
C ASP A 140 -17.02 -6.23 -13.70
N MET A 141 -16.97 -6.15 -15.03
CA MET A 141 -16.66 -4.92 -15.75
C MET A 141 -17.65 -3.77 -15.47
N LEU A 142 -18.94 -4.09 -15.35
CA LEU A 142 -19.97 -3.12 -14.95
C LEU A 142 -19.80 -2.70 -13.49
N GLN A 143 -19.55 -3.67 -12.61
CA GLN A 143 -19.32 -3.45 -11.20
C GLN A 143 -18.07 -2.59 -10.97
N TRP A 144 -17.01 -2.74 -11.75
CA TRP A 144 -15.83 -1.88 -11.70
C TRP A 144 -16.16 -0.42 -12.02
N LYS A 145 -17.02 -0.16 -13.01
CA LYS A 145 -17.44 1.22 -13.33
C LYS A 145 -18.29 1.86 -12.23
N LEU A 146 -19.01 1.04 -11.45
CA LEU A 146 -19.89 1.49 -10.37
C LEU A 146 -19.17 1.58 -9.02
N LEU A 147 -18.23 0.67 -8.76
CA LEU A 147 -17.50 0.54 -7.51
C LEU A 147 -16.10 1.15 -7.57
N GLN A 148 -15.72 1.78 -8.70
CA GLN A 148 -14.47 2.52 -8.77
C GLN A 148 -14.41 3.38 -7.52
N CYS A 149 -13.44 3.08 -6.65
CA CYS A 149 -13.27 3.77 -5.38
C CYS A 149 -12.83 5.19 -5.69
N CYS A 150 -13.78 6.02 -6.15
CA CYS A 150 -13.75 7.44 -5.92
C CYS A 150 -13.78 7.54 -4.41
N ASP A 151 -12.76 8.20 -3.86
CA ASP A 151 -12.59 8.59 -2.48
C ASP A 151 -13.94 8.97 -1.85
N ASN A 152 -14.71 7.97 -1.39
CA ASN A 152 -16.00 8.16 -0.73
C ASN A 152 -15.61 8.39 0.73
N LYS A 153 -14.89 9.51 0.90
CA LYS A 153 -14.08 9.91 2.06
C LYS A 153 -14.85 9.66 3.33
N ASP A 154 -16.12 10.05 3.34
CA ASP A 154 -16.98 10.00 4.50
C ASP A 154 -17.18 8.56 5.00
N GLN A 155 -17.49 7.60 4.12
CA GLN A 155 -17.85 6.25 4.58
C GLN A 155 -16.67 5.41 5.09
N HIS A 156 -15.46 5.60 4.54
CA HIS A 156 -14.28 4.85 5.00
C HIS A 156 -13.70 5.52 6.25
N HIS A 157 -13.59 6.84 6.24
CA HIS A 157 -13.06 7.61 7.35
C HIS A 157 -13.96 7.44 8.59
N ASP A 158 -15.27 7.57 8.47
CA ASP A 158 -16.20 7.43 9.60
C ASP A 158 -16.09 6.08 10.29
N LYS A 159 -15.92 5.00 9.50
CA LYS A 159 -15.73 3.65 10.03
C LYS A 159 -14.43 3.51 10.79
N VAL A 160 -13.33 4.04 10.24
CA VAL A 160 -12.02 4.00 10.90
C VAL A 160 -12.05 4.83 12.18
N VAL A 161 -12.62 6.04 12.15
CA VAL A 161 -12.79 6.91 13.33
C VAL A 161 -13.64 6.22 14.39
N ALA A 162 -14.78 5.64 14.02
CA ALA A 162 -15.63 4.90 14.95
C ALA A 162 -14.86 3.74 15.61
N THR A 163 -14.06 3.02 14.81
CA THR A 163 -13.23 1.91 15.31
C THR A 163 -12.12 2.40 16.24
N HIS A 164 -11.50 3.54 15.92
CA HIS A 164 -10.50 4.18 16.76
C HIS A 164 -11.09 4.54 18.13
N ARG A 165 -12.32 5.07 18.19
CA ARG A 165 -13.03 5.30 19.47
C ARG A 165 -13.25 4.00 20.26
N LEU A 166 -13.60 2.89 19.60
CA LEU A 166 -13.73 1.60 20.28
C LEU A 166 -12.42 1.16 20.94
N ILE A 167 -11.30 1.30 20.22
CA ILE A 167 -9.98 0.86 20.70
C ILE A 167 -9.47 1.77 21.82
N TYR A 168 -9.40 3.08 21.58
CA TYR A 168 -8.72 4.01 22.48
C TYR A 168 -9.59 4.57 23.60
N GLU A 169 -10.89 4.79 23.36
CA GLU A 169 -11.80 5.34 24.39
C GLU A 169 -12.52 4.23 25.17
N LYS A 170 -12.92 3.17 24.46
CA LYS A 170 -13.68 2.05 25.06
C LYS A 170 -12.83 0.83 25.39
N HIS A 171 -11.50 0.89 25.17
CA HIS A 171 -10.54 -0.15 25.55
C HIS A 171 -10.80 -1.53 24.92
N TYR A 172 -11.41 -1.57 23.73
CA TYR A 172 -11.57 -2.82 22.99
C TYR A 172 -10.23 -3.29 22.41
N ALA A 173 -10.02 -4.60 22.33
CA ALA A 173 -8.88 -5.16 21.62
C ALA A 173 -8.94 -4.78 20.12
N VAL A 174 -7.77 -4.51 19.53
CA VAL A 174 -7.64 -4.02 18.13
C VAL A 174 -8.30 -4.93 17.10
N TYR A 175 -8.34 -6.24 17.35
CA TYR A 175 -8.99 -7.23 16.47
C TYR A 175 -10.13 -7.95 17.21
N SER A 176 -10.82 -7.23 18.09
CA SER A 176 -12.08 -7.73 18.67
C SER A 176 -13.14 -7.90 17.58
N SER A 177 -14.12 -8.79 17.81
CA SER A 177 -15.17 -9.06 16.84
C SER A 177 -15.96 -7.79 16.46
N GLN A 178 -16.17 -6.89 17.41
CA GLN A 178 -16.85 -5.60 17.19
C GLN A 178 -16.05 -4.68 16.26
N VAL A 179 -14.71 -4.67 16.38
CA VAL A 179 -13.83 -3.91 15.50
C VAL A 179 -13.80 -4.54 14.11
N GLU A 180 -13.67 -5.87 14.02
CA GLU A 180 -13.63 -6.56 12.74
C GLU A 180 -14.93 -6.39 11.94
N GLU A 181 -16.09 -6.40 12.60
CA GLU A 181 -17.40 -6.25 11.94
C GLU A 181 -17.52 -4.93 11.15
N LEU A 182 -16.90 -3.85 11.63
CA LEU A 182 -16.92 -2.55 10.98
C LEU A 182 -16.01 -2.50 9.74
N LEU A 183 -14.86 -3.18 9.79
CA LEU A 183 -13.75 -2.99 8.84
C LEU A 183 -13.60 -4.12 7.81
N LYS A 184 -13.89 -5.36 8.19
CA LYS A 184 -13.59 -6.59 7.42
C LYS A 184 -14.22 -6.60 6.02
N ASN A 185 -15.42 -6.03 5.92
CA ASN A 185 -16.23 -6.02 4.70
C ASN A 185 -15.54 -5.28 3.54
N LYS A 186 -14.67 -4.33 3.89
CA LYS A 186 -13.88 -3.53 2.95
C LYS A 186 -12.37 -3.75 3.11
N SER A 187 -11.95 -4.75 3.89
CA SER A 187 -10.55 -4.98 4.27
C SER A 187 -9.85 -3.75 4.81
N LEU A 188 -10.53 -2.92 5.61
CA LEU A 188 -9.89 -1.76 6.21
C LEU A 188 -9.12 -2.16 7.47
N VAL A 189 -8.20 -1.30 7.90
CA VAL A 189 -7.55 -1.42 9.21
C VAL A 189 -7.90 -0.24 10.10
N PRO A 190 -7.82 -0.39 11.43
CA PRO A 190 -8.21 0.65 12.38
C PRO A 190 -7.15 1.77 12.50
N THR A 191 -6.54 2.18 11.39
CA THR A 191 -5.48 3.19 11.33
C THR A 191 -5.93 4.39 10.53
N LEU A 192 -5.75 5.58 11.10
CA LEU A 192 -6.00 6.85 10.42
C LEU A 192 -4.94 7.07 9.34
N ASN A 193 -5.40 7.33 8.12
CA ASN A 193 -4.53 7.42 6.97
C ASN A 193 -4.02 8.85 6.80
N ALA A 194 -2.77 9.09 7.22
CA ALA A 194 -2.11 10.39 7.09
C ALA A 194 -2.15 10.98 5.67
N PHE A 195 -2.10 10.14 4.63
CA PHE A 195 -2.18 10.64 3.26
C PHE A 195 -3.58 11.13 2.92
N VAL A 196 -4.62 10.41 3.32
CA VAL A 196 -6.02 10.83 3.10
C VAL A 196 -6.28 12.13 3.84
N GLU A 197 -5.88 12.24 5.11
CA GLU A 197 -6.07 13.46 5.91
C GLU A 197 -5.36 14.66 5.28
N SER A 198 -4.10 14.48 4.90
CA SER A 198 -3.27 15.56 4.37
C SER A 198 -3.59 15.92 2.91
N LEU A 199 -3.97 14.95 2.05
CA LEU A 199 -4.32 15.19 0.63
C LEU A 199 -5.80 15.55 0.45
N SER A 200 -6.64 15.37 1.47
CA SER A 200 -8.06 15.67 1.35
C SER A 200 -8.36 17.10 0.83
N PRO A 201 -7.66 18.15 1.27
CA PRO A 201 -7.88 19.52 0.79
C PRO A 201 -7.51 19.74 -0.67
N THR A 202 -6.61 18.92 -1.24
CA THR A 202 -6.12 19.11 -2.61
C THR A 202 -6.96 18.40 -3.67
N ALA A 203 -8.05 17.73 -3.26
CA ALA A 203 -8.90 16.88 -4.11
C ALA A 203 -8.12 15.78 -4.87
N PHE A 204 -6.91 15.47 -4.42
CA PHE A 204 -6.08 14.44 -5.01
C PHE A 204 -6.48 13.07 -4.46
N ASP A 205 -6.80 12.15 -5.36
CA ASP A 205 -7.14 10.77 -5.01
C ASP A 205 -5.86 9.98 -4.67
N LEU A 206 -5.79 9.48 -3.43
CA LEU A 206 -4.72 8.61 -2.95
C LEU A 206 -4.49 7.43 -3.91
N PHE A 207 -5.56 6.83 -4.42
CA PHE A 207 -5.48 5.62 -5.22
C PHE A 207 -4.86 5.89 -6.60
N CYS A 208 -4.84 7.13 -7.07
CA CYS A 208 -4.11 7.51 -8.28
C CYS A 208 -2.59 7.44 -8.10
N MET A 209 -2.07 7.64 -6.89
CA MET A 209 -0.63 7.52 -6.65
C MET A 209 -0.17 6.07 -6.48
N LEU A 210 -1.08 5.15 -6.18
CA LEU A 210 -0.80 3.72 -6.02
C LEU A 210 -0.82 3.00 -7.37
N VAL A 211 0.04 3.44 -8.30
CA VAL A 211 0.09 2.92 -9.67
C VAL A 211 0.52 1.45 -9.67
N ILE A 212 -0.31 0.59 -10.27
CA ILE A 212 -0.02 -0.81 -10.58
C ILE A 212 0.95 -0.86 -11.76
N ASP A 213 2.11 -1.46 -11.57
CA ASP A 213 3.04 -1.74 -12.67
C ASP A 213 3.24 -3.23 -12.77
N LEU A 214 2.57 -3.80 -13.77
CA LEU A 214 2.56 -5.22 -14.04
C LEU A 214 3.98 -5.77 -14.29
N LEU A 215 4.91 -4.97 -14.84
CA LEU A 215 6.29 -5.42 -15.08
C LEU A 215 7.10 -5.57 -13.79
N HIS A 216 6.68 -4.92 -12.71
CA HIS A 216 7.32 -5.03 -11.40
C HIS A 216 6.53 -5.90 -10.41
N GLU A 217 5.25 -6.17 -10.68
CA GLU A 217 4.42 -7.05 -9.86
C GLU A 217 4.55 -8.52 -10.24
N PHE A 218 4.82 -8.82 -11.51
CA PHE A 218 5.18 -10.16 -11.92
C PHE A 218 6.69 -10.33 -11.85
N GLU A 219 7.14 -11.37 -11.13
CA GLU A 219 8.49 -11.86 -11.32
C GLU A 219 8.69 -12.14 -12.81
N LEU A 220 9.81 -11.67 -13.36
CA LEU A 220 10.08 -11.72 -14.79
C LEU A 220 10.03 -13.17 -15.33
N GLY A 221 10.40 -14.15 -14.50
CA GLY A 221 10.26 -15.58 -14.79
C GLY A 221 8.80 -16.06 -14.84
N VAL A 222 7.95 -15.57 -13.94
CA VAL A 222 6.51 -15.89 -13.90
C VAL A 222 5.81 -15.30 -15.12
N TRP A 223 6.07 -14.03 -15.44
CA TRP A 223 5.51 -13.42 -16.65
C TRP A 223 5.95 -14.16 -17.91
N LYS A 224 7.24 -14.52 -18.02
CA LYS A 224 7.75 -15.31 -19.15
C LYS A 224 7.04 -16.65 -19.27
N ALA A 225 6.82 -17.36 -18.16
CA ALA A 225 6.10 -18.63 -18.15
C ALA A 225 4.65 -18.48 -18.61
N ILE A 226 3.93 -17.48 -18.09
CA ILE A 226 2.55 -17.18 -18.49
C ILE A 226 2.50 -16.81 -19.97
N PHE A 227 3.36 -15.89 -20.42
CA PHE A 227 3.41 -15.46 -21.81
C PHE A 227 3.73 -16.61 -22.77
N THR A 228 4.69 -17.48 -22.40
CA THR A 228 5.00 -18.69 -23.17
C THR A 228 3.79 -19.62 -23.25
N HIS A 229 3.06 -19.79 -22.14
CA HIS A 229 1.85 -20.61 -22.13
C HIS A 229 0.75 -20.01 -23.02
N LEU A 230 0.55 -18.69 -22.96
CA LEU A 230 -0.38 -17.97 -23.80
C LEU A 230 -0.02 -18.04 -25.29
N LEU A 231 1.26 -18.09 -25.66
CA LEU A 231 1.71 -18.29 -27.04
C LEU A 231 1.48 -19.72 -27.54
N ARG A 232 1.57 -20.72 -26.66
CA ARG A 232 1.33 -22.13 -27.02
C ARG A 232 -0.14 -22.42 -27.33
N LEU A 233 -1.08 -21.66 -26.76
CA LEU A 233 -2.52 -21.79 -27.05
C LEU A 233 -2.85 -21.54 -28.54
N PRO A 234 -2.52 -20.39 -29.15
CA PRO A 234 -2.74 -20.17 -30.57
C PRO A 234 -1.84 -21.07 -31.43
N GLU A 235 -0.60 -21.37 -31.01
CA GLU A 235 0.27 -22.32 -31.73
C GLU A 235 -0.36 -23.72 -31.82
N SER A 236 -1.07 -24.16 -30.79
CA SER A 236 -1.79 -25.45 -30.78
C SER A 236 -3.03 -25.46 -31.68
N LEU A 237 -3.61 -24.29 -31.96
CA LEU A 237 -4.79 -24.13 -32.81
C LEU A 237 -4.40 -23.94 -34.28
N ASN A 238 -3.45 -23.04 -34.54
CA ASN A 238 -2.88 -22.78 -35.85
C ASN A 238 -1.52 -22.04 -35.71
N PRO A 239 -0.41 -22.62 -36.18
CA PRO A 239 0.92 -22.00 -36.15
C PRO A 239 0.99 -20.59 -36.78
N SER A 240 0.10 -20.27 -37.74
CA SER A 240 0.07 -18.94 -38.36
C SER A 240 -0.46 -17.82 -37.46
N MET A 241 -1.18 -18.15 -36.37
CA MET A 241 -1.75 -17.15 -35.46
C MET A 241 -0.69 -16.45 -34.60
N VAL A 242 0.43 -17.11 -34.32
CA VAL A 242 1.58 -16.48 -33.64
C VAL A 242 2.15 -15.36 -34.52
N HIS A 243 2.17 -15.58 -35.84
CA HIS A 243 2.66 -14.61 -36.81
C HIS A 243 1.77 -13.36 -36.93
N GLU A 244 0.47 -13.49 -36.66
CA GLU A 244 -0.47 -12.37 -36.59
C GLU A 244 -0.35 -11.59 -35.27
N LEU A 245 -0.03 -12.28 -34.17
CA LEU A 245 0.25 -11.63 -32.88
C LEU A 245 1.53 -10.79 -32.96
N ASP A 246 2.61 -11.31 -33.54
CA ASP A 246 3.88 -10.58 -33.71
C ASP A 246 3.77 -9.36 -34.63
N HIS A 247 2.74 -9.29 -35.47
CA HIS A 247 2.49 -8.15 -36.35
C HIS A 247 1.81 -6.98 -35.62
N ARG A 248 1.18 -7.20 -34.45
CA ARG A 248 0.45 -6.16 -33.68
C ARG A 248 1.35 -5.43 -32.70
#